data_AF-A0A3P7HWS1-F1
#
_entry.id   AF-A0A3P7HWS1-F1
#
_cell.length_a   1.000
_cell.length_b   1.000
_cell.length_c   1.000
_cell.angle_alpha   90.00
_cell.angle_beta   90.00
_cell.angle_gamma   90.00
#
_symmetry.space_group_name_H-M   'P 1'
#
loop_
_entity.id
_entity.type
_entity.pdbx_description
1 polymer ?
#
loop_
_entity_poly.entity_id
_entity_poly.type
_entity_poly.pdbx_seq_one_letter_code
_entity_poly.pdbx_strand_id
1 'polypeptide(L)'
;MESRYAAEKQKLDNLETKVFKKMFQCFRSTSLIGTTMLIGSMLPPSSMDGITQSVLSLLNEKVVDECVMEPYLEATAQWKIEYLFEIINSGLSILQTHISAPEHSPPSKKKKSPELPPVDRLRKALRYLRYLLRSYSTNQMITCSYLYQLEQFYKKLSMIRHVVDLRLGREVIDVGIPDDLIVEAFEMKQTLAAVLINCKDRGEDDIDHSTRFIVDMCDELAWFELDVLSNLAALYSDEIVSFLIRLSETVLRCIGLTMAAWDFSTASKTSSVSESPVDIYSSEYGYYPNISSRVVLAFCSSSTPAALFPPVLIATRQLLEDGCAIFSNLLSVLDYIPKWIMTCTKNGDVLEEKEAGDAYLALWRAFLDNEEYTDVMLDKSINICAVHLLNYLTQLNEDNHDVQDPRLHDFEVTLPISLILHRVVFKNKVLITKFMERVGGLSCSDLLYSDDLDGDTCLLRLGSCAQLAILCDLTSQGIRRVGNSTSTVCRTSRSVMDLLAILRERVENVAKSNPPKDNMVLSQLREMFE
;
A
#
# COMPACT_ATOMS: atom_id res chain seq x y z
N MET A 1 42.66 -7.99 -42.06
CA MET A 1 42.93 -9.19 -41.25
C MET A 1 41.74 -10.15 -41.19
N GLU A 2 40.49 -9.70 -41.38
CA GLU A 2 39.28 -10.53 -41.26
C GLU A 2 39.11 -11.64 -42.33
N SER A 3 39.69 -11.50 -43.53
CA SER A 3 39.48 -12.49 -44.60
C SER A 3 40.34 -13.76 -44.48
N ARG A 4 41.46 -13.73 -43.72
CA ARG A 4 42.41 -14.85 -43.66
C ARG A 4 41.97 -16.01 -42.76
N TYR A 5 41.04 -15.76 -41.84
CA TYR A 5 40.61 -16.74 -40.84
C TYR A 5 39.10 -17.05 -40.89
N ALA A 6 38.40 -16.59 -41.94
CA ALA A 6 36.95 -16.74 -42.06
C ALA A 6 36.49 -18.20 -42.01
N ALA A 7 37.22 -19.12 -42.65
CA ALA A 7 36.89 -20.54 -42.68
C ALA A 7 37.10 -21.24 -41.32
N GLU A 8 38.09 -20.81 -40.55
CA GLU A 8 38.39 -21.36 -39.22
C GLU A 8 37.42 -20.82 -38.17
N LYS A 9 37.08 -19.52 -38.26
CA LYS A 9 35.99 -18.92 -37.48
C LYS A 9 34.68 -19.65 -37.71
N GLN A 10 34.30 -19.90 -38.97
CA GLN A 10 33.09 -20.64 -39.29
C GLN A 10 33.10 -22.09 -38.76
N LYS A 11 34.25 -22.76 -38.73
CA LYS A 11 34.38 -24.10 -38.11
C LYS A 11 34.21 -24.04 -36.59
N LEU A 12 34.75 -23.01 -35.94
CA LEU A 12 34.59 -22.78 -34.51
C LEU A 12 33.13 -22.51 -34.15
N ASP A 13 32.46 -21.59 -34.86
CA ASP A 13 31.05 -21.26 -34.67
C ASP A 13 30.16 -22.51 -34.78
N ASN A 14 30.45 -23.38 -35.76
CA ASN A 14 29.76 -24.66 -35.94
C ASN A 14 30.00 -25.65 -34.80
N LEU A 15 31.20 -25.66 -34.21
CA LEU A 15 31.53 -26.52 -33.08
C LEU A 15 30.81 -26.05 -31.81
N GLU A 16 30.87 -24.75 -31.53
CA GLU A 16 30.19 -24.08 -30.41
C GLU A 16 28.67 -24.33 -30.47
N THR A 17 28.07 -24.16 -31.66
CA THR A 17 26.65 -24.47 -31.89
C THR A 17 26.31 -25.93 -31.57
N LYS A 18 27.17 -26.88 -31.98
CA LYS A 18 26.95 -28.31 -31.70
C LYS A 18 27.06 -28.63 -30.21
N VAL A 19 28.02 -28.02 -29.52
CA VAL A 19 28.20 -28.16 -28.06
C VAL A 19 26.96 -27.62 -27.35
N PHE A 20 26.53 -26.40 -27.68
CA PHE A 20 25.35 -25.81 -27.09
C PHE A 20 24.08 -26.63 -27.36
N LYS A 21 23.87 -27.13 -28.59
CA LYS A 21 22.74 -28.04 -28.91
C LYS A 21 22.69 -29.25 -27.99
N LYS A 22 23.83 -29.89 -27.74
CA LYS A 22 23.91 -31.02 -26.82
C LYS A 22 23.61 -30.60 -25.39
N MET A 23 24.17 -29.48 -24.93
CA MET A 23 23.89 -28.95 -23.59
C MET A 23 22.40 -28.66 -23.40
N PHE A 24 21.77 -27.97 -24.35
CA PHE A 24 20.33 -27.68 -24.32
C PHE A 24 19.50 -28.96 -24.26
N GLN A 25 19.80 -29.95 -25.10
CA GLN A 25 19.08 -31.23 -25.09
C GLN A 25 19.20 -31.98 -23.76
N CYS A 26 20.39 -31.98 -23.15
CA CYS A 26 20.64 -32.68 -21.89
C CYS A 26 20.07 -31.94 -20.67
N PHE A 27 20.09 -30.60 -20.68
CA PHE A 27 19.86 -29.79 -19.48
C PHE A 27 18.57 -28.96 -19.48
N ARG A 28 17.77 -28.96 -20.58
CA ARG A 28 16.51 -28.18 -20.70
C ARG A 28 15.45 -28.38 -19.61
N SER A 29 15.51 -29.49 -18.89
CA SER A 29 14.58 -29.83 -17.80
C SER A 29 15.29 -29.96 -16.45
N THR A 30 16.47 -29.36 -16.32
CA THR A 30 17.30 -29.42 -15.11
C THR A 30 17.57 -28.01 -14.59
N SER A 31 18.06 -27.90 -13.35
CA SER A 31 18.50 -26.63 -12.76
C SER A 31 19.64 -25.95 -13.53
N LEU A 32 20.35 -26.66 -14.41
CA LEU A 32 21.42 -26.11 -15.24
C LEU A 32 20.92 -25.36 -16.49
N ILE A 33 19.60 -25.24 -16.68
CA ILE A 33 19.06 -24.56 -17.86
C ILE A 33 19.43 -23.08 -17.89
N GLY A 34 19.48 -22.39 -16.74
CA GLY A 34 19.94 -21.00 -16.65
C GLY A 34 21.34 -20.81 -17.24
N THR A 35 22.31 -21.57 -16.75
CA THR A 35 23.70 -21.54 -17.25
C THR A 35 23.78 -21.93 -18.72
N THR A 36 22.98 -22.91 -19.14
CA THR A 36 22.93 -23.34 -20.54
C THR A 36 22.47 -22.19 -21.42
N MET A 37 21.33 -21.58 -21.11
CA MET A 37 20.77 -20.45 -21.88
C MET A 37 21.70 -19.24 -21.91
N LEU A 38 22.41 -18.95 -20.81
CA LEU A 38 23.42 -17.88 -20.76
C LEU A 38 24.59 -18.14 -21.71
N ILE A 39 25.09 -19.38 -21.79
CA ILE A 39 26.11 -19.73 -22.79
C ILE A 39 25.55 -19.56 -24.20
N GLY A 40 24.29 -19.93 -24.42
CA GLY A 40 23.61 -19.76 -25.69
C GLY A 40 23.38 -18.30 -26.10
N SER A 41 23.19 -17.37 -25.14
CA SER A 41 23.02 -15.95 -25.45
C SER A 41 24.32 -15.27 -25.89
N MET A 42 25.48 -15.87 -25.60
CA MET A 42 26.79 -15.39 -26.07
C MET A 42 27.13 -15.86 -27.51
N LEU A 43 26.34 -16.77 -28.09
CA LEU A 43 26.57 -17.28 -29.44
C LEU A 43 25.97 -16.38 -30.52
N PRO A 44 26.53 -16.36 -31.75
CA PRO A 44 25.98 -15.57 -32.85
C PRO A 44 24.52 -15.97 -33.16
N PRO A 45 23.58 -15.01 -33.30
CA PRO A 45 22.16 -15.29 -33.52
C PRO A 45 21.88 -16.20 -34.73
N SER A 46 22.65 -16.02 -35.81
CA SER A 46 22.56 -16.79 -37.06
C SER A 46 22.86 -18.29 -36.91
N SER A 47 23.51 -18.69 -35.82
CA SER A 47 23.87 -20.09 -35.56
C SER A 47 22.81 -20.84 -34.75
N MET A 48 21.83 -20.13 -34.22
CA MET A 48 20.93 -20.60 -33.16
C MET A 48 19.49 -20.85 -33.62
N ASP A 49 19.16 -20.56 -34.88
CA ASP A 49 17.79 -20.56 -35.43
C ASP A 49 16.91 -21.75 -34.98
N GLY A 50 17.39 -22.99 -35.07
CA GLY A 50 16.59 -24.17 -34.69
C GLY A 50 16.26 -24.26 -33.19
N ILE A 51 17.14 -23.76 -32.32
CA ILE A 51 16.94 -23.75 -30.87
C ILE A 51 16.10 -22.55 -30.49
N THR A 52 16.38 -21.39 -31.09
CA THR A 52 15.56 -20.19 -30.99
C THR A 52 14.11 -20.54 -31.32
N GLN A 53 13.82 -21.13 -32.49
CA GLN A 53 12.46 -21.54 -32.86
C GLN A 53 11.81 -22.53 -31.87
N SER A 54 12.59 -23.45 -31.29
CA SER A 54 12.09 -24.39 -30.28
C SER A 54 11.70 -23.68 -28.98
N VAL A 55 12.49 -22.71 -28.54
CA VAL A 55 12.21 -21.88 -27.36
C VAL A 55 11.04 -20.93 -27.63
N LEU A 56 10.98 -20.31 -28.81
CA LEU A 56 9.87 -19.43 -29.23
C LEU A 56 8.54 -20.18 -29.25
N SER A 57 8.49 -21.39 -29.84
CA SER A 57 7.27 -22.23 -29.84
C SER A 57 6.86 -22.60 -28.42
N LEU A 58 7.82 -22.94 -27.55
CA LEU A 58 7.53 -23.25 -26.14
C LEU A 58 6.95 -22.04 -25.39
N LEU A 59 7.56 -20.85 -25.56
CA LEU A 59 7.09 -19.61 -24.96
C LEU A 59 5.71 -19.18 -25.49
N ASN A 60 5.39 -19.49 -26.74
CA ASN A 60 4.12 -19.13 -27.36
C ASN A 60 2.99 -20.10 -26.98
N GLU A 61 3.21 -21.41 -27.09
CA GLU A 61 2.14 -22.44 -27.06
C GLU A 61 1.83 -22.97 -25.66
N LYS A 62 2.77 -22.90 -24.71
CA LYS A 62 2.60 -23.54 -23.38
C LYS A 62 2.72 -22.56 -22.23
N VAL A 63 2.14 -22.92 -21.09
CA VAL A 63 2.48 -22.28 -19.81
C VAL A 63 3.83 -22.83 -19.41
N VAL A 64 4.81 -21.94 -19.24
CA VAL A 64 6.17 -22.28 -18.86
C VAL A 64 6.31 -22.18 -17.35
N ASP A 65 6.90 -23.19 -16.72
CA ASP A 65 7.20 -23.22 -15.29
C ASP A 65 8.05 -21.99 -14.90
N GLU A 66 7.74 -21.38 -13.75
CA GLU A 66 8.49 -20.23 -13.22
C GLU A 66 9.98 -20.49 -13.13
N CYS A 67 10.39 -21.71 -12.74
CA CYS A 67 11.79 -22.05 -12.54
C CYS A 67 12.64 -22.03 -13.83
N VAL A 68 12.00 -22.11 -15.01
CA VAL A 68 12.69 -22.16 -16.31
C VAL A 68 12.30 -21.03 -17.25
N MET A 69 11.27 -20.25 -16.90
CA MET A 69 10.77 -19.13 -17.71
C MET A 69 11.82 -18.03 -17.86
N GLU A 70 12.44 -17.61 -16.76
CA GLU A 70 13.41 -16.51 -16.72
C GLU A 70 14.60 -16.76 -17.69
N PRO A 71 15.30 -17.91 -17.64
CA PRO A 71 16.35 -18.24 -18.61
C PRO A 71 15.92 -18.18 -20.08
N TYR A 72 14.67 -18.58 -20.38
CA TYR A 72 14.14 -18.56 -21.74
C TYR A 72 13.79 -17.14 -22.20
N LEU A 73 13.20 -16.32 -21.33
CA LEU A 73 12.88 -14.94 -21.67
C LEU A 73 14.15 -14.10 -21.86
N GLU A 74 15.16 -14.25 -20.99
CA GLU A 74 16.43 -13.51 -21.12
C GLU A 74 17.15 -13.84 -22.43
N ALA A 75 17.32 -15.13 -22.72
CA ALA A 75 17.96 -15.55 -23.97
C ALA A 75 17.14 -15.11 -25.20
N THR A 76 15.81 -15.19 -25.12
CA THR A 76 14.96 -14.75 -26.24
C THR A 76 15.02 -13.24 -26.45
N ALA A 77 15.13 -12.44 -25.39
CA ALA A 77 15.33 -10.99 -25.51
C ALA A 77 16.64 -10.66 -26.24
N GLN A 78 17.69 -11.47 -26.06
CA GLN A 78 18.96 -11.30 -26.78
C GLN A 78 18.90 -11.82 -28.23
N TRP A 79 18.15 -12.90 -28.47
CA TRP A 79 18.11 -13.53 -29.79
C TRP A 79 17.10 -12.88 -30.74
N LYS A 80 15.92 -12.54 -30.24
CA LYS A 80 14.76 -12.11 -31.06
C LYS A 80 13.66 -11.45 -30.23
N ILE A 81 13.96 -10.26 -29.70
CA ILE A 81 13.05 -9.52 -28.82
C ILE A 81 11.71 -9.15 -29.48
N GLU A 82 11.71 -8.94 -30.80
CA GLU A 82 10.51 -8.60 -31.56
C GLU A 82 9.43 -9.69 -31.43
N TYR A 83 9.82 -10.96 -31.30
CA TYR A 83 8.88 -12.04 -31.09
C TYR A 83 8.22 -12.00 -29.71
N LEU A 84 8.97 -11.62 -28.66
CA LEU A 84 8.38 -11.41 -27.34
C LEU A 84 7.38 -10.26 -27.37
N PHE A 85 7.70 -9.20 -28.11
CA PHE A 85 6.76 -8.11 -28.32
C PHE A 85 5.50 -8.56 -29.03
N GLU A 86 5.58 -9.43 -30.05
CA GLU A 86 4.39 -10.00 -30.69
C GLU A 86 3.50 -10.78 -29.70
N ILE A 87 4.09 -11.61 -28.84
CA ILE A 87 3.35 -12.36 -27.80
C ILE A 87 2.65 -11.39 -26.84
N ILE A 88 3.40 -10.42 -26.29
CA ILE A 88 2.87 -9.43 -25.34
C ILE A 88 1.77 -8.61 -26.01
N ASN A 89 2.03 -8.09 -27.21
CA ASN A 89 1.09 -7.30 -27.99
C ASN A 89 -0.22 -8.06 -28.25
N SER A 90 -0.12 -9.35 -28.59
CA SER A 90 -1.28 -10.21 -28.82
C SER A 90 -2.09 -10.46 -27.54
N GLY A 91 -1.44 -10.64 -26.39
CA GLY A 91 -2.13 -10.85 -25.11
C GLY A 91 -2.79 -9.57 -24.60
N LEU A 92 -2.12 -8.41 -24.70
CA LEU A 92 -2.69 -7.13 -24.27
C LEU A 92 -3.86 -6.66 -25.17
N SER A 93 -3.88 -7.05 -26.45
CA SER A 93 -4.99 -6.75 -27.35
C SER A 93 -6.34 -7.32 -26.89
N ILE A 94 -6.34 -8.27 -25.96
CA ILE A 94 -7.56 -8.87 -25.39
C ILE A 94 -8.39 -7.83 -24.65
N LEU A 95 -7.73 -6.86 -24.02
CA LEU A 95 -8.38 -5.71 -23.37
C LEU A 95 -9.11 -4.82 -24.37
N GLN A 96 -8.77 -4.84 -25.66
CA GLN A 96 -9.47 -4.10 -26.70
C GLN A 96 -10.57 -4.95 -27.35
N THR A 97 -10.29 -6.23 -27.64
CA THR A 97 -11.20 -7.07 -28.43
C THR A 97 -12.40 -7.59 -27.66
N HIS A 98 -12.29 -7.82 -26.34
CA HIS A 98 -13.44 -8.28 -25.53
C HIS A 98 -14.39 -7.16 -25.14
N ILE A 99 -13.92 -5.91 -25.16
CA ILE A 99 -14.72 -4.71 -24.89
C ILE A 99 -15.49 -4.26 -26.15
N SER A 100 -14.90 -4.44 -27.33
CA SER A 100 -15.45 -3.91 -28.59
C SER A 100 -16.15 -4.95 -29.48
N ALA A 101 -16.37 -6.20 -29.03
CA ALA A 101 -17.02 -7.20 -29.86
C ALA A 101 -18.54 -6.91 -29.96
N PRO A 102 -19.06 -6.49 -31.13
CA PRO A 102 -20.50 -6.48 -31.34
C PRO A 102 -20.94 -7.94 -31.45
N GLU A 103 -22.14 -8.26 -30.96
CA GLU A 103 -22.77 -9.59 -30.99
C GLU A 103 -22.84 -10.25 -32.39
N HIS A 104 -22.44 -9.55 -33.47
CA HIS A 104 -22.62 -9.95 -34.86
C HIS A 104 -21.38 -9.78 -35.76
N SER A 105 -20.17 -10.06 -35.27
CA SER A 105 -19.01 -10.17 -36.17
C SER A 105 -18.82 -11.62 -36.69
N PRO A 106 -18.67 -11.83 -38.01
CA PRO A 106 -18.56 -13.18 -38.58
C PRO A 106 -17.23 -13.83 -38.14
N PRO A 107 -17.21 -15.15 -37.91
CA PRO A 107 -16.05 -15.84 -37.38
C PRO A 107 -14.87 -15.69 -38.32
N SER A 108 -13.83 -14.98 -37.87
CA SER A 108 -12.60 -14.83 -38.63
C SER A 108 -11.91 -16.20 -38.78
N LYS A 109 -11.30 -16.41 -39.95
CA LYS A 109 -10.74 -17.69 -40.39
C LYS A 109 -9.85 -18.33 -39.31
N LYS A 110 -10.21 -19.56 -38.91
CA LYS A 110 -9.47 -20.41 -37.96
C LYS A 110 -7.96 -20.43 -38.28
N LYS A 111 -7.15 -19.83 -37.40
CA LYS A 111 -5.70 -20.12 -37.33
C LYS A 111 -5.51 -21.57 -36.87
N LYS A 112 -4.53 -22.25 -37.45
CA LYS A 112 -4.31 -23.72 -37.36
C LYS A 112 -3.56 -24.20 -36.10
N SER A 113 -3.25 -23.34 -35.15
CA SER A 113 -2.58 -23.70 -33.89
C SER A 113 -3.59 -23.71 -32.73
N PRO A 114 -3.40 -24.54 -31.69
CA PRO A 114 -4.17 -24.42 -30.45
C PRO A 114 -3.74 -23.11 -29.77
N GLU A 115 -4.41 -22.01 -30.07
CA GLU A 115 -4.18 -20.75 -29.36
C GLU A 115 -4.65 -20.92 -27.90
N LEU A 116 -3.83 -20.45 -26.96
CA LEU A 116 -4.20 -20.37 -25.55
C LEU A 116 -5.52 -19.58 -25.38
N PRO A 117 -6.34 -19.91 -24.37
CA PRO A 117 -7.51 -19.14 -24.02
C PRO A 117 -7.17 -17.64 -23.84
N PRO A 118 -8.09 -16.70 -24.13
CA PRO A 118 -7.83 -15.27 -24.01
C PRO A 118 -7.25 -14.86 -22.64
N VAL A 119 -7.86 -15.29 -21.53
CA VAL A 119 -7.39 -14.99 -20.17
C VAL A 119 -5.94 -15.46 -19.95
N ASP A 120 -5.59 -16.66 -20.44
CA ASP A 120 -4.23 -17.19 -20.30
C ASP A 120 -3.20 -16.45 -21.16
N ARG A 121 -3.62 -15.93 -22.32
CA ARG A 121 -2.78 -15.07 -23.16
C ARG A 121 -2.53 -13.71 -22.51
N LEU A 122 -3.54 -13.11 -21.89
CA LEU A 122 -3.37 -11.86 -21.13
C LEU A 122 -2.44 -12.08 -19.93
N ARG A 123 -2.68 -13.12 -19.13
CA ARG A 123 -1.81 -13.49 -17.99
C ARG A 123 -0.37 -13.73 -18.44
N LYS A 124 -0.17 -14.46 -19.54
CA LYS A 124 1.15 -14.67 -20.13
C LYS A 124 1.81 -13.35 -20.53
N ALA A 125 1.08 -12.46 -21.21
CA ALA A 125 1.62 -11.17 -21.64
C ALA A 125 2.04 -10.29 -20.44
N LEU A 126 1.20 -10.18 -19.41
CA LEU A 126 1.54 -9.44 -18.18
C LEU A 126 2.76 -10.03 -17.49
N ARG A 127 2.83 -11.36 -17.37
CA ARG A 127 3.96 -12.06 -16.76
C ARG A 127 5.26 -11.85 -17.54
N TYR A 128 5.22 -11.90 -18.86
CA TYR A 128 6.40 -11.65 -19.70
C TYR A 128 6.83 -10.20 -19.62
N LEU A 129 5.90 -9.24 -19.67
CA LEU A 129 6.20 -7.83 -19.52
C LEU A 129 6.81 -7.53 -18.14
N ARG A 130 6.24 -8.07 -17.06
CA ARG A 130 6.80 -7.95 -15.70
C ARG A 130 8.25 -8.44 -15.65
N TYR A 131 8.53 -9.57 -16.28
CA TYR A 131 9.88 -10.12 -16.32
C TYR A 131 10.86 -9.20 -17.08
N LEU A 132 10.47 -8.73 -18.27
CA LEU A 132 11.31 -7.86 -19.10
C LEU A 132 11.67 -6.55 -18.38
N LEU A 133 10.74 -5.99 -17.60
CA LEU A 133 10.97 -4.76 -16.82
C LEU A 133 11.80 -5.01 -15.54
N ARG A 134 11.76 -6.23 -14.96
CA ARG A 134 12.51 -6.57 -13.75
C ARG A 134 13.99 -6.85 -14.01
N SER A 135 14.33 -7.45 -15.16
CA SER A 135 15.72 -7.72 -15.52
C SER A 135 16.44 -6.42 -15.90
N TYR A 136 17.47 -6.03 -15.16
CA TYR A 136 18.20 -4.78 -15.38
C TYR A 136 18.73 -4.64 -16.82
N SER A 137 19.40 -5.69 -17.33
CA SER A 137 19.98 -5.71 -18.67
C SER A 137 18.93 -5.59 -19.78
N THR A 138 17.79 -6.25 -19.57
CA THR A 138 16.70 -6.31 -20.55
C THR A 138 15.87 -5.03 -20.52
N ASN A 139 15.57 -4.52 -19.33
CA ASN A 139 14.88 -3.24 -19.14
C ASN A 139 15.69 -2.09 -19.77
N GLN A 140 16.99 -2.01 -19.52
CA GLN A 140 17.85 -0.98 -20.12
C GLN A 140 17.84 -1.06 -21.67
N MET A 141 17.90 -2.27 -22.23
CA MET A 141 17.84 -2.48 -23.67
C MET A 141 16.52 -1.98 -24.26
N ILE A 142 15.39 -2.36 -23.65
CA ILE A 142 14.05 -2.04 -24.14
C ILE A 142 13.78 -0.54 -24.03
N THR A 143 14.11 0.08 -22.90
CA THR A 143 13.90 1.53 -22.69
C THR A 143 14.75 2.39 -23.62
N CYS A 144 15.97 1.95 -23.97
CA CYS A 144 16.87 2.71 -24.85
C CYS A 144 16.64 2.49 -26.35
N SER A 145 16.13 1.32 -26.74
CA SER A 145 16.09 0.88 -28.16
C SER A 145 14.68 0.60 -28.68
N TYR A 146 13.70 0.39 -27.80
CA TYR A 146 12.35 -0.06 -28.13
C TYR A 146 11.28 0.72 -27.34
N LEU A 147 11.53 2.02 -27.09
CA LEU A 147 10.63 2.91 -26.36
C LEU A 147 9.22 2.93 -26.96
N TYR A 148 9.11 3.05 -28.27
CA TYR A 148 7.83 3.04 -28.99
C TYR A 148 6.98 1.79 -28.67
N GLN A 149 7.61 0.61 -28.58
CA GLN A 149 6.90 -0.63 -28.25
C GLN A 149 6.36 -0.62 -26.82
N LEU A 150 7.11 -0.06 -25.86
CA LEU A 150 6.63 0.14 -24.49
C LEU A 150 5.43 1.09 -24.44
N GLU A 151 5.46 2.19 -25.17
CA GLU A 151 4.32 3.11 -25.26
C GLU A 151 3.08 2.45 -25.87
N GLN A 152 3.25 1.58 -26.87
CA GLN A 152 2.13 0.81 -27.42
C GLN A 152 1.54 -0.17 -26.38
N PHE A 153 2.37 -0.81 -25.56
CA PHE A 153 1.89 -1.65 -24.46
C PHE A 153 1.14 -0.83 -23.41
N TYR A 154 1.67 0.34 -23.06
CA TYR A 154 1.02 1.28 -22.15
C TYR A 154 -0.38 1.67 -22.64
N LYS A 155 -0.47 2.12 -23.90
CA LYS A 155 -1.74 2.51 -24.52
C LYS A 155 -2.78 1.38 -24.52
N LYS A 156 -2.36 0.13 -24.68
CA LYS A 156 -3.27 -1.03 -24.58
C LYS A 156 -3.72 -1.28 -23.15
N LEU A 157 -2.81 -1.17 -22.19
CA LEU A 157 -3.10 -1.32 -20.77
C LEU A 157 -4.02 -0.21 -20.26
N SER A 158 -4.01 1.00 -20.84
CA SER A 158 -4.95 2.07 -20.49
C SER A 158 -6.43 1.68 -20.63
N MET A 159 -6.75 0.65 -21.41
CA MET A 159 -8.12 0.09 -21.50
C MET A 159 -8.60 -0.53 -20.18
N ILE A 160 -7.69 -0.83 -19.24
CA ILE A 160 -8.03 -1.47 -17.98
C ILE A 160 -9.01 -0.64 -17.15
N ARG A 161 -8.91 0.70 -17.22
CA ARG A 161 -9.85 1.62 -16.56
C ARG A 161 -11.29 1.32 -16.97
N HIS A 162 -11.53 1.18 -18.27
CA HIS A 162 -12.86 0.87 -18.77
C HIS A 162 -13.34 -0.53 -18.35
N VAL A 163 -12.45 -1.51 -18.24
CA VAL A 163 -12.80 -2.84 -17.68
C VAL A 163 -13.23 -2.73 -16.22
N VAL A 164 -12.55 -1.90 -15.42
CA VAL A 164 -12.95 -1.61 -14.04
C VAL A 164 -14.32 -0.94 -14.02
N ASP A 165 -14.55 0.08 -14.84
CA ASP A 165 -15.84 0.78 -14.92
C ASP A 165 -17.00 -0.18 -15.24
N LEU A 166 -16.82 -1.09 -16.21
CA LEU A 166 -17.80 -2.13 -16.54
C LEU A 166 -18.05 -3.07 -15.36
N ARG A 167 -16.99 -3.46 -14.64
CA ARG A 167 -17.07 -4.31 -13.43
C ARG A 167 -17.85 -3.62 -12.31
N LEU A 168 -17.68 -2.31 -12.13
CA LEU A 168 -18.38 -1.52 -11.11
C LEU A 168 -19.84 -1.20 -11.49
N GLY A 169 -20.10 -0.90 -12.77
CA GLY A 169 -21.42 -0.56 -13.28
C GLY A 169 -22.43 -1.72 -13.30
N ARG A 170 -22.00 -2.95 -13.00
CA ARG A 170 -22.80 -4.19 -13.12
C ARG A 170 -23.50 -4.30 -14.48
N GLU A 171 -22.89 -3.77 -15.55
CA GLU A 171 -23.44 -3.95 -16.89
C GLU A 171 -23.41 -5.45 -17.22
N VAL A 172 -24.46 -5.95 -17.88
CA VAL A 172 -24.77 -7.39 -18.10
C VAL A 172 -23.66 -8.13 -18.90
N ILE A 173 -22.62 -7.42 -19.33
CA ILE A 173 -21.50 -7.95 -20.11
C ILE A 173 -20.35 -8.27 -19.14
N ASP A 174 -20.34 -9.48 -18.59
CA ASP A 174 -19.14 -10.01 -17.95
C ASP A 174 -18.02 -10.09 -19.01
N VAL A 175 -16.96 -9.29 -18.83
CA VAL A 175 -15.77 -9.27 -19.71
C VAL A 175 -15.03 -10.62 -19.66
N GLY A 176 -15.36 -11.50 -18.70
CA GLY A 176 -14.77 -12.83 -18.55
C GLY A 176 -13.33 -12.80 -18.05
N ILE A 177 -12.85 -11.62 -17.61
CA ILE A 177 -11.53 -11.42 -17.04
C ILE A 177 -11.65 -11.54 -15.51
N PRO A 178 -10.87 -12.43 -14.87
CA PRO A 178 -10.83 -12.54 -13.42
C PRO A 178 -10.34 -11.26 -12.72
N ASP A 179 -10.86 -10.99 -11.51
CA ASP A 179 -10.51 -9.80 -10.71
C ASP A 179 -9.01 -9.67 -10.43
N ASP A 180 -8.34 -10.78 -10.13
CA ASP A 180 -6.89 -10.81 -9.91
C ASP A 180 -6.12 -10.32 -11.14
N LEU A 181 -6.59 -10.69 -12.33
CA LEU A 181 -5.95 -10.32 -13.58
C LEU A 181 -6.25 -8.87 -13.97
N ILE A 182 -7.43 -8.34 -13.61
CA ILE A 182 -7.76 -6.92 -13.77
C ILE A 182 -6.81 -6.07 -12.91
N VAL A 183 -6.68 -6.42 -11.64
CA VAL A 183 -5.78 -5.73 -10.70
C VAL A 183 -4.32 -5.85 -11.15
N GLU A 184 -3.89 -7.01 -11.65
CA GLU A 184 -2.53 -7.22 -12.18
C GLU A 184 -2.25 -6.36 -13.42
N ALA A 185 -3.21 -6.25 -14.34
CA ALA A 185 -3.09 -5.40 -15.51
C ALA A 185 -3.03 -3.92 -15.13
N PHE A 186 -3.82 -3.51 -14.13
CA PHE A 186 -3.78 -2.16 -13.58
C PHE A 186 -2.40 -1.85 -12.99
N GLU A 187 -1.88 -2.71 -12.11
CA GLU A 187 -0.53 -2.56 -11.53
C GLU A 187 0.55 -2.49 -12.63
N MET A 188 0.43 -3.31 -13.67
CA MET A 188 1.36 -3.30 -14.80
C MET A 188 1.30 -1.98 -15.57
N LYS A 189 0.12 -1.38 -15.75
CA LYS A 189 -0.03 -0.04 -16.34
C LYS A 189 0.77 0.99 -15.54
N GLN A 190 0.58 1.02 -14.23
CA GLN A 190 1.25 1.94 -13.32
C GLN A 190 2.78 1.76 -13.33
N THR A 191 3.22 0.49 -13.30
CA THR A 191 4.64 0.15 -13.37
C THR A 191 5.27 0.62 -14.66
N LEU A 192 4.56 0.45 -15.78
CA LEU A 192 5.03 0.88 -17.09
C LEU A 192 5.04 2.41 -17.20
N ALA A 193 4.06 3.11 -16.64
CA ALA A 193 4.08 4.57 -16.54
C ALA A 193 5.34 5.06 -15.82
N ALA A 194 5.64 4.51 -14.64
CA ALA A 194 6.80 4.85 -13.84
C ALA A 194 8.13 4.64 -14.58
N VAL A 195 8.22 3.56 -15.39
CA VAL A 195 9.38 3.31 -16.26
C VAL A 195 9.45 4.33 -17.41
N LEU A 196 8.32 4.61 -18.06
CA LEU A 196 8.25 5.51 -19.22
C LEU A 196 8.55 6.96 -18.86
N ILE A 197 8.14 7.43 -17.68
CA ILE A 197 8.47 8.75 -17.12
C ILE A 197 10.00 8.99 -17.10
N ASN A 198 10.78 7.93 -16.85
CA ASN A 198 12.24 8.00 -16.77
C ASN A 198 12.95 7.73 -18.11
N CYS A 199 12.21 7.45 -19.19
CA CYS A 199 12.79 7.22 -20.50
C CYS A 199 13.01 8.54 -21.25
N LYS A 200 14.12 8.63 -21.99
CA LYS A 200 14.39 9.77 -22.87
C LYS A 200 13.85 9.48 -24.27
N ASP A 201 12.95 10.31 -24.76
CA ASP A 201 12.55 10.24 -26.16
C ASP A 201 13.60 10.95 -27.04
N ARG A 202 13.75 10.50 -28.29
CA ARG A 202 14.69 11.08 -29.27
C ARG A 202 14.04 12.14 -30.16
N GLY A 203 12.74 12.38 -30.03
CA GLY A 203 11.96 13.29 -30.89
C GLY A 203 11.13 14.34 -30.14
N GLU A 204 10.63 14.04 -28.95
CA GLU A 204 9.94 14.94 -28.00
C GLU A 204 10.95 15.58 -27.01
N ASP A 205 10.59 16.71 -26.39
CA ASP A 205 11.35 17.25 -25.26
C ASP A 205 11.22 16.29 -24.06
N ASP A 206 12.31 16.06 -23.32
CA ASP A 206 12.35 15.12 -22.17
C ASP A 206 11.25 15.50 -21.15
N ILE A 207 10.95 16.79 -21.02
CA ILE A 207 9.88 17.31 -20.15
C ILE A 207 8.51 16.92 -20.68
N ASP A 208 8.17 17.29 -21.92
CA ASP A 208 6.85 17.02 -22.52
C ASP A 208 6.48 15.52 -22.50
N HIS A 209 7.46 14.64 -22.75
CA HIS A 209 7.28 13.19 -22.69
C HIS A 209 6.86 12.73 -21.30
N SER A 210 7.60 13.14 -20.27
CA SER A 210 7.31 12.77 -18.87
C SER A 210 5.97 13.33 -18.38
N THR A 211 5.65 14.57 -18.77
CA THR A 211 4.40 15.27 -18.43
C THR A 211 3.19 14.47 -18.84
N ARG A 212 3.18 13.94 -20.07
CA ARG A 212 2.06 13.17 -20.60
C ARG A 212 1.67 11.97 -19.72
N PHE A 213 2.65 11.26 -19.18
CA PHE A 213 2.37 10.12 -18.30
C PHE A 213 1.93 10.57 -16.90
N ILE A 214 2.53 11.63 -16.36
CA ILE A 214 2.12 12.19 -15.06
C ILE A 214 0.67 12.68 -15.12
N VAL A 215 0.27 13.36 -16.21
CA VAL A 215 -1.11 13.81 -16.41
C VAL A 215 -2.08 12.64 -16.48
N ASP A 216 -1.78 11.58 -17.26
CA ASP A 216 -2.64 10.37 -17.31
C ASP A 216 -2.78 9.70 -15.93
N MET A 217 -1.71 9.69 -15.13
CA MET A 217 -1.70 9.14 -13.78
C MET A 217 -2.52 10.01 -12.80
N CYS A 218 -2.47 11.34 -12.95
CA CYS A 218 -3.34 12.26 -12.22
C CYS A 218 -4.82 12.04 -12.56
N ASP A 219 -5.14 11.94 -13.85
CA ASP A 219 -6.51 11.68 -14.33
C ASP A 219 -7.04 10.34 -13.82
N GLU A 220 -6.17 9.34 -13.70
CA GLU A 220 -6.54 8.04 -13.15
C GLU A 220 -6.78 8.11 -11.63
N LEU A 221 -5.97 8.83 -10.88
CA LEU A 221 -6.25 9.05 -9.45
C LEU A 221 -7.54 9.87 -9.23
N ALA A 222 -7.83 10.85 -10.09
CA ALA A 222 -9.08 11.62 -10.06
C ALA A 222 -10.30 10.72 -10.30
N TRP A 223 -10.21 9.86 -11.32
CA TRP A 223 -11.23 8.84 -11.59
C TRP A 223 -11.40 7.88 -10.42
N PHE A 224 -10.29 7.38 -9.84
CA PHE A 224 -10.37 6.49 -8.71
C PHE A 224 -11.04 7.14 -7.50
N GLU A 225 -10.68 8.40 -7.20
CA GLU A 225 -11.29 9.21 -6.13
C GLU A 225 -12.81 9.37 -6.30
N LEU A 226 -13.25 9.72 -7.51
CA LEU A 226 -14.65 10.08 -7.77
C LEU A 226 -15.54 8.85 -8.04
N ASP A 227 -15.08 7.92 -8.86
CA ASP A 227 -15.89 6.85 -9.43
C ASP A 227 -15.70 5.51 -8.72
N VAL A 228 -14.51 5.22 -8.19
CA VAL A 228 -14.22 3.93 -7.53
C VAL A 228 -14.48 3.98 -6.03
N LEU A 229 -13.97 5.01 -5.32
CA LEU A 229 -14.16 5.11 -3.86
C LEU A 229 -15.61 5.34 -3.45
N SER A 230 -16.40 6.01 -4.29
CA SER A 230 -17.84 6.17 -4.06
C SER A 230 -18.58 4.82 -4.02
N ASN A 231 -18.14 3.84 -4.82
CA ASN A 231 -18.66 2.47 -4.79
C ASN A 231 -18.24 1.71 -3.53
N LEU A 232 -17.01 1.94 -3.03
CA LEU A 232 -16.54 1.37 -1.76
C LEU A 232 -17.36 1.91 -0.57
N ALA A 233 -17.78 3.18 -0.60
CA ALA A 233 -18.63 3.76 0.44
C ALA A 233 -20.08 3.26 0.38
N ALA A 234 -20.54 2.82 -0.80
CA ALA A 234 -21.92 2.44 -1.06
C ALA A 234 -22.27 0.98 -0.72
N LEU A 235 -21.27 0.09 -0.53
CA LEU A 235 -21.36 -1.30 -0.06
C LEU A 235 -22.69 -2.05 -0.36
N TYR A 236 -23.06 -2.16 -1.65
CA TYR A 236 -24.32 -2.82 -2.07
C TYR A 236 -24.18 -4.32 -2.39
N SER A 237 -23.00 -4.95 -2.29
CA SER A 237 -22.83 -6.41 -2.45
C SER A 237 -21.44 -6.91 -2.03
N ASP A 238 -21.39 -7.98 -1.25
CA ASP A 238 -20.14 -8.65 -0.80
C ASP A 238 -19.23 -9.10 -1.95
N GLU A 239 -19.78 -9.40 -3.14
CA GLU A 239 -19.03 -9.92 -4.30
C GLU A 239 -18.02 -8.90 -4.88
N ILE A 240 -18.31 -7.60 -4.82
CA ILE A 240 -17.45 -6.54 -5.40
C ILE A 240 -16.47 -5.99 -4.37
N VAL A 241 -16.75 -6.16 -3.07
CA VAL A 241 -15.93 -5.59 -1.99
C VAL A 241 -14.50 -6.14 -2.02
N SER A 242 -14.31 -7.44 -2.23
CA SER A 242 -12.96 -8.02 -2.31
C SER A 242 -12.17 -7.48 -3.50
N PHE A 243 -12.82 -7.25 -4.63
CA PHE A 243 -12.18 -6.64 -5.80
C PHE A 243 -11.77 -5.19 -5.52
N LEU A 244 -12.68 -4.39 -4.95
CA LEU A 244 -12.41 -3.00 -4.59
C LEU A 244 -11.27 -2.88 -3.59
N ILE A 245 -11.23 -3.72 -2.55
CA ILE A 245 -10.13 -3.74 -1.57
C ILE A 245 -8.79 -3.98 -2.28
N ARG A 246 -8.70 -5.02 -3.14
CA ARG A 246 -7.45 -5.33 -3.85
C ARG A 246 -7.03 -4.25 -4.84
N LEU A 247 -7.99 -3.60 -5.50
CA LEU A 247 -7.73 -2.47 -6.37
C LEU A 247 -7.22 -1.27 -5.57
N SER A 248 -7.87 -0.93 -4.45
CA SER A 248 -7.45 0.14 -3.53
C SER A 248 -6.06 -0.09 -2.96
N GLU A 249 -5.75 -1.31 -2.50
CA GLU A 249 -4.40 -1.68 -2.05
C GLU A 249 -3.34 -1.45 -3.14
N THR A 250 -3.69 -1.78 -4.38
CA THR A 250 -2.80 -1.62 -5.53
C THR A 250 -2.59 -0.16 -5.87
N VAL A 251 -3.66 0.65 -5.90
CA VAL A 251 -3.57 2.10 -6.11
C VAL A 251 -2.69 2.76 -5.05
N LEU A 252 -2.93 2.46 -3.76
CA LEU A 252 -2.14 3.00 -2.65
C LEU A 252 -0.65 2.63 -2.76
N ARG A 253 -0.33 1.43 -3.21
CA ARG A 253 1.06 0.99 -3.47
C ARG A 253 1.67 1.73 -4.67
N CYS A 254 0.89 1.93 -5.73
CA CYS A 254 1.32 2.61 -6.95
C CYS A 254 1.56 4.12 -6.76
N ILE A 255 0.92 4.75 -5.79
CA ILE A 255 1.26 6.13 -5.37
C ILE A 255 2.74 6.18 -4.99
N GLY A 256 3.20 5.31 -4.08
CA GLY A 256 4.60 5.25 -3.67
C GLY A 256 5.56 4.96 -4.82
N LEU A 257 5.16 4.08 -5.75
CA LEU A 257 5.95 3.80 -6.97
C LEU A 257 6.12 5.04 -7.84
N THR A 258 5.05 5.81 -8.04
CA THR A 258 5.06 7.01 -8.89
C THR A 258 5.83 8.14 -8.22
N MET A 259 5.66 8.34 -6.92
CA MET A 259 6.45 9.30 -6.12
C MET A 259 7.95 8.98 -6.19
N ALA A 260 8.34 7.70 -6.19
CA ALA A 260 9.74 7.31 -6.34
C ALA A 260 10.28 7.45 -7.77
N ALA A 261 9.41 7.51 -8.78
CA ALA A 261 9.78 7.55 -10.19
C ALA A 261 9.99 8.98 -10.72
N TRP A 262 9.53 10.01 -10.01
CA TRP A 262 9.61 11.40 -10.45
C TRP A 262 9.91 12.34 -9.29
N ASP A 263 10.81 13.31 -9.51
CA ASP A 263 11.13 14.33 -8.51
C ASP A 263 10.16 15.52 -8.59
N PHE A 264 9.07 15.43 -7.84
CA PHE A 264 8.04 16.47 -7.76
C PHE A 264 8.54 17.79 -7.11
N SER A 265 9.69 17.77 -6.41
CA SER A 265 10.25 18.96 -5.76
C SER A 265 10.84 19.96 -6.75
N THR A 266 11.29 19.47 -7.91
CA THR A 266 11.91 20.30 -8.97
C THR A 266 10.86 21.08 -9.75
N ALA A 267 9.71 20.46 -10.00
CA ALA A 267 8.56 21.07 -10.65
C ALA A 267 7.99 22.27 -9.88
N SER A 268 8.04 22.25 -8.55
CA SER A 268 7.58 23.36 -7.71
C SER A 268 8.54 24.58 -7.72
N LYS A 269 9.81 24.41 -8.10
CA LYS A 269 10.83 25.49 -8.05
C LYS A 269 10.90 26.32 -9.33
N THR A 270 10.41 25.81 -10.46
CA THR A 270 10.33 26.53 -11.73
C THR A 270 9.21 27.57 -11.78
N SER A 271 8.29 27.57 -10.81
CA SER A 271 7.15 28.51 -10.77
C SER A 271 7.46 29.88 -10.14
N SER A 272 8.65 30.09 -9.56
CA SER A 272 8.94 31.33 -8.82
C SER A 272 9.71 32.41 -9.59
N VAL A 273 10.06 32.23 -10.87
CA VAL A 273 10.77 33.27 -11.66
C VAL A 273 10.44 33.23 -13.17
N SER A 274 9.23 33.59 -13.58
CA SER A 274 8.99 34.15 -14.93
C SER A 274 7.64 34.87 -15.02
N GLU A 275 7.67 36.20 -15.01
CA GLU A 275 6.57 37.03 -15.54
C GLU A 275 6.59 36.95 -17.07
N SER A 276 6.10 35.83 -17.64
CA SER A 276 5.78 35.74 -19.07
C SER A 276 4.42 35.04 -19.24
N PRO A 277 3.55 35.49 -20.16
CA PRO A 277 2.19 34.97 -20.29
C PRO A 277 2.10 33.60 -20.98
N VAL A 278 3.15 32.75 -20.90
CA VAL A 278 3.20 31.43 -21.52
C VAL A 278 3.14 30.28 -20.48
N ASP A 279 3.26 30.59 -19.19
CA ASP A 279 3.35 29.60 -18.11
C ASP A 279 1.98 29.15 -17.55
N ILE A 280 1.08 28.67 -18.41
CA ILE A 280 -0.15 27.97 -17.97
C ILE A 280 0.16 26.49 -17.69
N TYR A 281 1.19 25.93 -18.33
CA TYR A 281 1.55 24.51 -18.20
C TYR A 281 2.38 24.18 -16.94
N SER A 282 2.95 25.17 -16.25
CA SER A 282 3.78 24.93 -15.05
C SER A 282 2.98 24.68 -13.76
N SER A 283 1.65 24.81 -13.80
CA SER A 283 0.77 24.61 -12.63
C SER A 283 0.29 23.17 -12.42
N GLU A 284 0.46 22.28 -13.41
CA GLU A 284 -0.07 20.91 -13.36
C GLU A 284 0.87 19.91 -12.67
N TYR A 285 2.15 20.23 -12.51
CA TYR A 285 3.15 19.28 -12.03
C TYR A 285 3.10 18.99 -10.52
N GLY A 286 2.66 19.95 -9.71
CA GLY A 286 2.39 19.74 -8.27
C GLY A 286 1.08 18.99 -8.01
N TYR A 287 0.35 18.60 -9.06
CA TYR A 287 -0.99 18.04 -8.91
C TYR A 287 -0.99 16.57 -8.45
N TYR A 288 0.02 15.76 -8.81
CA TYR A 288 0.04 14.34 -8.44
C TYR A 288 0.14 14.10 -6.92
N PRO A 289 1.09 14.72 -6.17
CA PRO A 289 1.14 14.58 -4.72
C PRO A 289 -0.14 15.12 -4.04
N ASN A 290 -0.71 16.19 -4.60
CA ASN A 290 -1.95 16.79 -4.10
C ASN A 290 -3.13 15.83 -4.24
N ILE A 291 -3.38 15.28 -5.44
CA ILE A 291 -4.49 14.33 -5.63
C ILE A 291 -4.26 13.02 -4.88
N SER A 292 -3.02 12.55 -4.81
CA SER A 292 -2.65 11.39 -3.98
C SER A 292 -2.99 11.62 -2.51
N SER A 293 -2.72 12.81 -1.97
CA SER A 293 -3.08 13.14 -0.58
C SER A 293 -4.60 13.16 -0.35
N ARG A 294 -5.39 13.58 -1.35
CA ARG A 294 -6.86 13.54 -1.26
C ARG A 294 -7.39 12.10 -1.32
N VAL A 295 -6.84 11.27 -2.20
CA VAL A 295 -7.19 9.84 -2.31
C VAL A 295 -6.95 9.13 -0.98
N VAL A 296 -5.78 9.32 -0.37
CA VAL A 296 -5.47 8.74 0.94
C VAL A 296 -6.43 9.25 2.02
N LEU A 297 -6.74 10.56 2.03
CA LEU A 297 -7.70 11.15 2.97
C LEU A 297 -9.12 10.59 2.77
N ALA A 298 -9.53 10.28 1.54
CA ALA A 298 -10.86 9.76 1.24
C ALA A 298 -11.13 8.39 1.92
N PHE A 299 -10.09 7.64 2.29
CA PHE A 299 -10.21 6.43 3.09
C PHE A 299 -10.50 6.68 4.58
N CYS A 300 -10.46 7.92 5.06
CA CYS A 300 -10.81 8.28 6.44
C CYS A 300 -12.33 8.29 6.68
N SER A 301 -12.97 7.15 6.47
CA SER A 301 -14.41 6.90 6.57
C SER A 301 -14.69 5.72 7.50
N SER A 302 -15.83 5.75 8.18
CA SER A 302 -16.28 4.65 9.03
C SER A 302 -16.68 3.39 8.24
N SER A 303 -16.84 3.51 6.93
CA SER A 303 -17.12 2.40 6.02
C SER A 303 -15.87 1.75 5.42
N THR A 304 -14.67 2.28 5.71
CA THR A 304 -13.44 1.76 5.09
C THR A 304 -13.04 0.42 5.72
N PRO A 305 -12.88 -0.65 4.92
CA PRO A 305 -12.48 -1.97 5.43
C PRO A 305 -11.14 -1.96 6.17
N ALA A 306 -11.03 -2.78 7.22
CA ALA A 306 -9.80 -2.92 8.02
C ALA A 306 -8.57 -3.36 7.19
N ALA A 307 -8.76 -4.13 6.12
CA ALA A 307 -7.69 -4.55 5.22
C ALA A 307 -6.92 -3.37 4.59
N LEU A 308 -7.57 -2.22 4.42
CA LEU A 308 -6.96 -1.02 3.84
C LEU A 308 -6.19 -0.18 4.86
N PHE A 309 -6.23 -0.54 6.15
CA PHE A 309 -5.59 0.23 7.21
C PHE A 309 -4.05 0.32 7.02
N PRO A 310 -3.28 -0.78 6.93
CA PRO A 310 -1.84 -0.65 6.68
C PRO A 310 -1.48 0.02 5.34
N PRO A 311 -2.12 -0.31 4.19
CA PRO A 311 -1.86 0.35 2.90
C PRO A 311 -2.03 1.88 2.94
N VAL A 312 -3.08 2.38 3.59
CA VAL A 312 -3.33 3.84 3.71
C VAL A 312 -2.23 4.51 4.53
N LEU A 313 -1.83 3.91 5.65
CA LEU A 313 -0.77 4.44 6.51
C LEU A 313 0.60 4.45 5.79
N ILE A 314 0.91 3.40 5.02
CA ILE A 314 2.14 3.30 4.23
C ILE A 314 2.17 4.38 3.15
N ALA A 315 1.08 4.56 2.39
CA ALA A 315 0.98 5.60 1.36
C ALA A 315 1.06 7.01 1.97
N THR A 316 0.40 7.25 3.11
CA THR A 316 0.50 8.52 3.85
C THR A 316 1.94 8.82 4.23
N ARG A 317 2.66 7.82 4.73
CA ARG A 317 4.07 7.95 5.13
C ARG A 317 4.95 8.34 3.94
N GLN A 318 4.79 7.65 2.81
CA GLN A 318 5.56 7.93 1.60
C GLN A 318 5.32 9.35 1.06
N LEU A 319 4.06 9.81 1.07
CA LEU A 319 3.72 11.18 0.67
C LEU A 319 4.31 12.23 1.63
N LEU A 320 4.41 11.91 2.93
CA LEU A 320 4.99 12.79 3.93
C LEU A 320 6.52 12.88 3.81
N GLU A 321 7.18 11.77 3.50
CA GLU A 321 8.65 11.69 3.29
C GLU A 321 9.10 12.51 2.06
N ASP A 322 8.25 12.62 1.02
CA ASP A 322 8.54 13.40 -0.19
C ASP A 322 8.39 14.91 0.00
N GLY A 323 7.51 15.34 0.90
CA GLY A 323 7.31 16.75 1.26
C GLY A 323 6.53 17.59 0.25
N CYS A 324 6.11 17.04 -0.90
CA CYS A 324 5.34 17.79 -1.91
C CYS A 324 3.81 17.67 -1.76
N ALA A 325 3.32 16.80 -0.88
CA ALA A 325 1.89 16.56 -0.67
C ALA A 325 1.25 17.56 0.31
N ILE A 326 -0.09 17.66 0.29
CA ILE A 326 -0.84 18.54 1.21
C ILE A 326 -0.74 18.01 2.64
N PHE A 327 0.14 18.60 3.46
CA PHE A 327 0.41 18.19 4.84
C PHE A 327 -0.86 18.08 5.70
N SER A 328 -1.81 19.02 5.57
CA SER A 328 -3.06 19.02 6.34
C SER A 328 -3.95 17.80 6.04
N ASN A 329 -3.92 17.28 4.80
CA ASN A 329 -4.63 16.05 4.45
C ASN A 329 -3.99 14.85 5.16
N LEU A 330 -2.66 14.75 5.13
CA LEU A 330 -1.92 13.66 5.77
C LEU A 330 -2.09 13.69 7.29
N LEU A 331 -2.05 14.89 7.91
CA LEU A 331 -2.29 15.05 9.34
C LEU A 331 -3.71 14.61 9.73
N SER A 332 -4.69 14.86 8.88
CA SER A 332 -6.07 14.42 9.10
C SER A 332 -6.19 12.89 9.08
N VAL A 333 -5.37 12.20 8.27
CA VAL A 333 -5.27 10.73 8.31
C VAL A 333 -4.73 10.27 9.65
N LEU A 334 -3.63 10.86 10.14
CA LEU A 334 -3.05 10.52 11.45
C LEU A 334 -4.08 10.69 12.58
N ASP A 335 -4.79 11.82 12.58
CA ASP A 335 -5.82 12.16 13.57
C ASP A 335 -7.03 11.22 13.48
N TYR A 336 -7.31 10.62 12.33
CA TYR A 336 -8.45 9.70 12.15
C TYR A 336 -8.17 8.27 12.66
N ILE A 337 -6.90 7.85 12.71
CA ILE A 337 -6.51 6.46 13.02
C ILE A 337 -7.14 5.90 14.29
N PRO A 338 -7.15 6.60 15.45
CA PRO A 338 -7.77 6.05 16.65
C PRO A 338 -9.24 5.70 16.44
N LYS A 339 -10.01 6.57 15.78
CA LYS A 339 -11.42 6.32 15.45
C LYS A 339 -11.59 5.13 14.50
N TRP A 340 -10.70 4.97 13.52
CA TRP A 340 -10.73 3.85 12.60
C TRP A 340 -10.54 2.51 13.34
N ILE A 341 -9.52 2.40 14.19
CA ILE A 341 -9.25 1.21 15.01
C ILE A 341 -10.46 0.82 15.87
N MET A 342 -11.11 1.82 16.51
CA MET A 342 -12.33 1.58 17.29
C MET A 342 -13.48 1.06 16.44
N THR A 343 -13.62 1.60 15.23
CA THR A 343 -14.69 1.21 14.30
C THR A 343 -14.49 -0.23 13.81
N CYS A 344 -13.27 -0.61 13.44
CA CYS A 344 -12.95 -1.98 13.06
C CYS A 344 -13.23 -2.97 14.20
N THR A 345 -12.85 -2.61 15.43
CA THR A 345 -13.11 -3.43 16.62
C THR A 345 -14.61 -3.62 16.84
N LYS A 346 -15.40 -2.54 16.71
CA LYS A 346 -16.87 -2.58 16.88
C LYS A 346 -17.56 -3.42 15.80
N ASN A 347 -17.06 -3.38 14.57
CA ASN A 347 -17.63 -4.11 13.44
C ASN A 347 -17.19 -5.59 13.41
N GLY A 348 -16.22 -5.99 14.26
CA GLY A 348 -15.64 -7.34 14.24
C GLY A 348 -14.70 -7.57 13.05
N ASP A 349 -14.17 -6.50 12.45
CA ASP A 349 -13.24 -6.61 11.34
C ASP A 349 -11.89 -7.17 11.83
N VAL A 350 -11.30 -8.07 11.03
CA VAL A 350 -9.99 -8.65 11.36
C VAL A 350 -8.89 -7.68 10.95
N LEU A 351 -8.20 -7.13 11.96
CA LEU A 351 -7.01 -6.30 11.77
C LEU A 351 -5.78 -7.07 12.27
N GLU A 352 -4.81 -7.31 11.38
CA GLU A 352 -3.56 -7.99 11.75
C GLU A 352 -2.72 -7.04 12.61
N GLU A 353 -2.68 -7.30 13.92
CA GLU A 353 -2.11 -6.37 14.89
C GLU A 353 -0.65 -5.98 14.59
N LYS A 354 0.14 -6.92 14.04
CA LYS A 354 1.56 -6.67 13.82
C LYS A 354 1.79 -5.71 12.69
N GLU A 355 1.26 -6.01 11.52
CA GLU A 355 1.35 -5.15 10.35
C GLU A 355 0.70 -3.78 10.62
N ALA A 356 -0.48 -3.74 11.23
CA ALA A 356 -1.15 -2.49 11.58
C ALA A 356 -0.35 -1.64 12.57
N GLY A 357 0.19 -2.27 13.63
CA GLY A 357 1.01 -1.59 14.63
C GLY A 357 2.34 -1.07 14.06
N ASP A 358 3.00 -1.86 13.21
CA ASP A 358 4.27 -1.47 12.57
C ASP A 358 4.06 -0.31 11.58
N ALA A 359 2.98 -0.35 10.78
CA ALA A 359 2.61 0.74 9.87
C ALA A 359 2.27 2.03 10.64
N TYR A 360 1.49 1.92 11.72
CA TYR A 360 1.07 3.09 12.50
C TYR A 360 2.26 3.73 13.23
N LEU A 361 3.15 2.93 13.82
CA LEU A 361 4.38 3.41 14.44
C LEU A 361 5.31 4.08 13.41
N ALA A 362 5.43 3.51 12.22
CA ALA A 362 6.24 4.09 11.15
C ALA A 362 5.69 5.45 10.69
N LEU A 363 4.36 5.59 10.59
CA LEU A 363 3.73 6.87 10.27
C LEU A 363 4.00 7.93 11.34
N TRP A 364 3.84 7.60 12.62
CA TRP A 364 4.17 8.51 13.72
C TRP A 364 5.62 8.98 13.69
N ARG A 365 6.56 8.09 13.37
CA ARG A 365 7.98 8.47 13.22
C ARG A 365 8.16 9.49 12.10
N ALA A 366 7.56 9.25 10.93
CA ALA A 366 7.65 10.18 9.82
C ALA A 366 7.06 11.57 10.16
N PHE A 367 5.97 11.64 10.92
CA PHE A 367 5.45 12.92 11.42
C PHE A 367 6.39 13.60 12.40
N LEU A 368 6.91 12.86 13.39
CA LEU A 368 7.84 13.42 14.37
C LEU A 368 9.17 13.91 13.75
N ASP A 369 9.57 13.33 12.63
CA ASP A 369 10.78 13.71 11.90
C ASP A 369 10.54 14.83 10.87
N ASN A 370 9.28 15.22 10.61
CA ASN A 370 8.92 16.23 9.61
C ASN A 370 8.90 17.66 10.21
N GLU A 371 9.53 18.62 9.52
CA GLU A 371 9.70 20.00 9.99
C GLU A 371 8.37 20.78 10.14
N GLU A 372 7.34 20.44 9.37
CA GLU A 372 6.02 21.09 9.45
C GLU A 372 5.19 20.61 10.65
N TYR A 373 5.58 19.49 11.28
CA TYR A 373 4.85 18.92 12.41
C TYR A 373 5.25 19.59 13.73
N THR A 374 4.40 20.50 14.19
CA THR A 374 4.65 21.29 15.40
C THR A 374 4.24 20.56 16.69
N ASP A 375 4.83 20.98 17.82
CA ASP A 375 4.43 20.48 19.15
C ASP A 375 2.94 20.68 19.45
N VAL A 376 2.31 21.73 18.92
CA VAL A 376 0.86 21.99 19.08
C VAL A 376 0.03 20.93 18.35
N MET A 377 0.47 20.53 17.15
CA MET A 377 -0.17 19.45 16.39
C MET A 377 0.03 18.11 17.08
N LEU A 378 1.22 17.85 17.62
CA LEU A 378 1.50 16.67 18.43
C LEU A 378 0.57 16.58 19.65
N ASP A 379 0.42 17.67 20.41
CA ASP A 379 -0.46 17.72 21.58
C ASP A 379 -1.93 17.45 21.18
N LYS A 380 -2.36 17.96 20.02
CA LYS A 380 -3.69 17.68 19.46
C LYS A 380 -3.86 16.20 19.11
N SER A 381 -2.95 15.61 18.33
CA SER A 381 -3.04 14.21 17.90
C SER A 381 -2.95 13.24 19.09
N ILE A 382 -2.12 13.54 20.09
CA ILE A 382 -2.06 12.80 21.36
C ILE A 382 -3.37 12.92 22.14
N ASN A 383 -3.95 14.11 22.21
CA ASN A 383 -5.26 14.30 22.84
C ASN A 383 -6.35 13.48 22.15
N ILE A 384 -6.35 13.42 20.82
CA ILE A 384 -7.29 12.58 20.07
C ILE A 384 -7.14 11.11 20.46
N CYS A 385 -5.91 10.58 20.51
CA CYS A 385 -5.64 9.20 20.95
C CYS A 385 -6.17 8.96 22.38
N ALA A 386 -5.82 9.83 23.33
CA ALA A 386 -6.19 9.68 24.73
C ALA A 386 -7.71 9.73 24.94
N VAL A 387 -8.39 10.67 24.29
CA VAL A 387 -9.86 10.82 24.37
C VAL A 387 -10.57 9.62 23.74
N HIS A 388 -10.11 9.12 22.59
CA HIS A 388 -10.71 7.93 21.97
C HIS A 388 -10.54 6.68 22.84
N LEU A 389 -9.35 6.46 23.41
CA LEU A 389 -9.12 5.33 24.32
C LEU A 389 -9.99 5.45 25.59
N LEU A 390 -10.09 6.65 26.17
CA LEU A 390 -10.91 6.88 27.36
C LEU A 390 -12.40 6.65 27.08
N ASN A 391 -12.91 7.18 25.96
CA ASN A 391 -14.31 6.98 25.56
C ASN A 391 -14.60 5.49 25.29
N TYR A 392 -13.65 4.79 24.68
CA TYR A 392 -13.77 3.35 24.44
C TYR A 392 -13.85 2.54 25.74
N LEU A 393 -12.96 2.81 26.71
CA LEU A 393 -13.00 2.15 28.03
C LEU A 393 -14.29 2.52 28.79
N THR A 394 -14.73 3.76 28.69
CA THR A 394 -15.99 4.21 29.31
C THR A 394 -17.18 3.43 28.72
N GLN A 395 -17.25 3.29 27.40
CA GLN A 395 -18.30 2.51 26.74
C GLN A 395 -18.27 1.04 27.17
N LEU A 396 -17.08 0.43 27.26
CA LEU A 396 -16.95 -0.96 27.73
C LEU A 396 -17.47 -1.13 29.17
N ASN A 397 -17.10 -0.20 30.06
CA ASN A 397 -17.56 -0.22 31.45
C ASN A 397 -19.08 0.00 31.54
N GLU A 398 -19.63 0.88 30.71
CA GLU A 398 -21.07 1.12 30.61
C GLU A 398 -21.82 -0.11 30.08
N ASP A 399 -21.31 -0.77 29.05
CA ASP A 399 -21.94 -1.96 28.45
C ASP A 399 -21.93 -3.14 29.44
N ASN A 400 -20.82 -3.34 30.16
CA ASN A 400 -20.66 -4.43 31.12
C ASN A 400 -21.17 -4.11 32.53
N HIS A 401 -21.43 -2.83 32.82
CA HIS A 401 -21.77 -2.31 34.15
C HIS A 401 -20.70 -2.64 35.22
N ASP A 402 -19.42 -2.73 34.82
CA ASP A 402 -18.30 -3.05 35.70
C ASP A 402 -17.05 -2.19 35.38
N VAL A 403 -16.10 -2.15 36.32
CA VAL A 403 -14.78 -1.56 36.08
C VAL A 403 -13.72 -2.60 36.45
N GLN A 404 -13.19 -3.29 35.44
CA GLN A 404 -12.18 -4.33 35.64
C GLN A 404 -10.79 -3.72 35.89
N ASP A 405 -10.05 -4.27 36.86
CA ASP A 405 -8.67 -3.86 37.13
C ASP A 405 -7.71 -4.49 36.11
N PRO A 406 -6.98 -3.70 35.30
CA PRO A 406 -6.06 -4.21 34.28
C PRO A 406 -4.86 -5.00 34.81
N ARG A 407 -4.62 -5.02 36.14
CA ARG A 407 -3.55 -5.78 36.80
C ARG A 407 -3.96 -7.23 37.09
N LEU A 408 -5.26 -7.56 36.99
CA LEU A 408 -5.75 -8.90 37.25
C LEU A 408 -5.37 -9.87 36.12
N HIS A 409 -5.12 -11.12 36.49
CA HIS A 409 -4.65 -12.18 35.59
C HIS A 409 -5.62 -12.56 34.45
N ASP A 410 -6.90 -12.29 34.64
CA ASP A 410 -8.01 -12.55 33.73
C ASP A 410 -8.36 -11.34 32.85
N PHE A 411 -7.68 -10.21 33.02
CA PHE A 411 -7.89 -9.04 32.18
C PHE A 411 -7.35 -9.28 30.76
N GLU A 412 -8.24 -9.25 29.78
CA GLU A 412 -7.86 -9.35 28.37
C GLU A 412 -7.66 -7.96 27.75
N VAL A 413 -6.45 -7.70 27.28
CA VAL A 413 -6.13 -6.46 26.58
C VAL A 413 -6.86 -6.43 25.24
N THR A 414 -7.70 -5.42 25.05
CA THR A 414 -8.47 -5.22 23.82
C THR A 414 -7.60 -4.71 22.67
N LEU A 415 -8.03 -4.98 21.44
CA LEU A 415 -7.33 -4.60 20.21
C LEU A 415 -6.95 -3.09 20.15
N PRO A 416 -7.85 -2.13 20.48
CA PRO A 416 -7.48 -0.72 20.46
C PRO A 416 -6.38 -0.34 21.46
N ILE A 417 -6.42 -0.94 22.65
CA ILE A 417 -5.40 -0.71 23.70
C ILE A 417 -4.06 -1.30 23.26
N SER A 418 -4.06 -2.55 22.79
CA SER A 418 -2.88 -3.23 22.27
C SER A 418 -2.20 -2.44 21.13
N LEU A 419 -2.98 -2.02 20.12
CA LEU A 419 -2.45 -1.27 18.98
C LEU A 419 -1.96 0.13 19.35
N ILE A 420 -2.80 0.94 19.99
CA ILE A 420 -2.48 2.36 20.22
C ILE A 420 -1.44 2.49 21.34
N LEU A 421 -1.63 1.83 22.48
CA LEU A 421 -0.69 1.96 23.60
C LEU A 421 0.55 1.07 23.42
N HIS A 422 0.36 -0.24 23.31
CA HIS A 422 1.48 -1.18 23.44
C HIS A 422 2.39 -1.18 22.20
N ARG A 423 1.79 -1.11 21.01
CA ARG A 423 2.56 -1.13 19.74
C ARG A 423 3.02 0.24 19.26
N VAL A 424 2.39 1.33 19.68
CA VAL A 424 2.74 2.68 19.19
C VAL A 424 3.25 3.60 20.30
N VAL A 425 2.40 4.02 21.24
CA VAL A 425 2.77 5.01 22.27
C VAL A 425 3.98 4.53 23.09
N PHE A 426 4.02 3.26 23.50
CA PHE A 426 5.11 2.70 24.31
C PHE A 426 6.41 2.51 23.54
N LYS A 427 6.38 2.61 22.21
CA LYS A 427 7.59 2.44 21.38
C LYS A 427 8.34 3.75 21.15
N ASN A 428 7.79 4.89 21.57
CA ASN A 428 8.42 6.19 21.40
C ASN A 428 8.37 7.02 22.70
N LYS A 429 9.53 7.52 23.15
CA LYS A 429 9.67 8.31 24.39
C LYS A 429 8.83 9.59 24.38
N VAL A 430 8.78 10.29 23.24
CA VAL A 430 8.04 11.55 23.10
C VAL A 430 6.54 11.27 23.23
N LEU A 431 6.05 10.26 22.50
CA LEU A 431 4.64 9.88 22.52
C LEU A 431 4.18 9.50 23.93
N ILE A 432 4.87 8.60 24.65
CA ILE A 432 4.46 8.22 26.00
C ILE A 432 4.52 9.38 26.99
N THR A 433 5.49 10.29 26.87
CA THR A 433 5.61 11.43 27.77
C THR A 433 4.41 12.37 27.58
N LYS A 434 4.13 12.76 26.33
CA LYS A 434 2.99 13.61 25.99
C LYS A 434 1.64 12.94 26.30
N PHE A 435 1.54 11.65 26.04
CA PHE A 435 0.33 10.87 26.35
C PHE A 435 0.04 10.87 27.85
N MET A 436 1.06 10.63 28.70
CA MET A 436 0.89 10.67 30.15
C MET A 436 0.56 12.05 30.70
N GLU A 437 1.18 13.10 30.17
CA GLU A 437 0.81 14.49 30.51
C GLU A 437 -0.67 14.74 30.19
N ARG A 438 -1.15 14.22 29.05
CA ARG A 438 -2.54 14.37 28.66
C ARG A 438 -3.50 13.54 29.51
N VAL A 439 -3.18 12.28 29.81
CA VAL A 439 -3.97 11.44 30.73
C VAL A 439 -4.08 12.10 32.10
N GLY A 440 -3.01 12.74 32.57
CA GLY A 440 -3.06 13.52 33.81
C GLY A 440 -4.00 14.72 33.73
N GLY A 441 -3.95 15.48 32.63
CA GLY A 441 -4.90 16.57 32.38
C GLY A 441 -6.36 16.11 32.31
N LEU A 442 -6.63 14.96 31.68
CA LEU A 442 -7.96 14.35 31.62
C LEU A 442 -8.43 13.91 33.01
N SER A 443 -7.58 13.23 33.78
CA SER A 443 -7.89 12.74 35.14
C SER A 443 -8.24 13.87 36.11
N CYS A 444 -7.70 15.07 35.88
CA CYS A 444 -7.98 16.29 36.63
C CYS A 444 -9.13 17.12 36.06
N SER A 445 -9.76 16.71 34.95
CA SER A 445 -10.85 17.46 34.34
C SER A 445 -12.13 17.39 35.17
N ASP A 446 -12.84 18.51 35.30
CA ASP A 446 -14.17 18.55 35.91
C ASP A 446 -15.23 17.95 34.96
N LEU A 447 -14.92 17.70 33.68
CA LEU A 447 -15.87 17.04 32.76
C LEU A 447 -16.15 15.56 33.13
N LEU A 448 -15.28 14.95 33.94
CA LEU A 448 -15.48 13.62 34.52
C LEU A 448 -16.41 13.65 35.75
N TYR A 449 -16.67 14.85 36.29
CA TYR A 449 -17.34 15.11 37.55
C TYR A 449 -18.26 16.32 37.38
N SER A 450 -19.50 16.08 36.96
CA SER A 450 -20.50 17.13 36.78
C SER A 450 -21.71 16.84 37.65
N ASP A 451 -22.28 17.89 38.26
CA ASP A 451 -23.52 17.82 39.06
C ASP A 451 -24.72 17.33 38.23
N ASP A 452 -24.62 17.35 36.89
CA ASP A 452 -25.66 16.89 35.97
C ASP A 452 -25.63 15.37 35.71
N LEU A 453 -24.61 14.65 36.17
CA LEU A 453 -24.45 13.20 36.02
C LEU A 453 -24.85 12.47 37.30
N ASP A 454 -25.42 11.27 37.18
CA ASP A 454 -25.64 10.43 38.36
C ASP A 454 -24.33 9.82 38.89
N GLY A 455 -24.34 9.44 40.16
CA GLY A 455 -23.16 8.89 40.84
C GLY A 455 -22.58 7.68 40.12
N ASP A 456 -23.43 6.79 39.59
CA ASP A 456 -23.01 5.59 38.85
C ASP A 456 -22.20 5.97 37.59
N THR A 457 -22.73 6.91 36.79
CA THR A 457 -22.04 7.40 35.57
C THR A 457 -20.72 8.09 35.90
N CYS A 458 -20.67 8.86 37.00
CA CYS A 458 -19.43 9.49 37.45
C CYS A 458 -18.38 8.45 37.83
N LEU A 459 -18.77 7.39 38.53
CA LEU A 459 -17.86 6.31 38.92
C LEU A 459 -17.34 5.52 37.71
N LEU A 460 -18.18 5.22 36.72
CA LEU A 460 -17.74 4.53 35.49
C LEU A 460 -16.70 5.34 34.70
N ARG A 461 -16.88 6.66 34.61
CA ARG A 461 -15.93 7.58 33.94
C ARG A 461 -14.62 7.77 34.72
N LEU A 462 -14.68 7.84 36.05
CA LEU A 462 -13.49 7.86 36.89
C LEU A 462 -12.75 6.52 36.82
N GLY A 463 -13.51 5.42 36.73
CA GLY A 463 -13.00 4.07 36.52
C GLY A 463 -12.25 3.90 35.21
N SER A 464 -12.79 4.39 34.10
CA SER A 464 -12.11 4.35 32.80
C SER A 464 -10.82 5.17 32.79
N CYS A 465 -10.77 6.29 33.52
CA CYS A 465 -9.53 7.05 33.74
C CYS A 465 -8.49 6.26 34.54
N ALA A 466 -8.93 5.59 35.62
CA ALA A 466 -8.04 4.77 36.44
C ALA A 466 -7.50 3.56 35.67
N GLN A 467 -8.36 2.85 34.92
CA GLN A 467 -7.95 1.79 34.01
C GLN A 467 -6.94 2.28 32.98
N LEU A 468 -7.20 3.41 32.33
CA LEU A 468 -6.28 3.98 31.34
C LEU A 468 -4.92 4.34 31.96
N ALA A 469 -4.92 4.91 33.18
CA ALA A 469 -3.69 5.21 33.91
C ALA A 469 -2.91 3.93 34.26
N ILE A 470 -3.58 2.88 34.75
CA ILE A 470 -2.97 1.59 35.08
C ILE A 470 -2.40 0.91 33.82
N LEU A 471 -3.15 0.93 32.72
CA LEU A 471 -2.69 0.40 31.43
C LEU A 471 -1.43 1.11 30.94
N CYS A 472 -1.20 2.36 31.34
CA CYS A 472 0.02 3.10 31.04
C CYS A 472 1.22 2.77 31.95
N ASP A 473 1.05 1.95 33.00
CA ASP A 473 2.16 1.55 33.85
C ASP A 473 3.07 0.54 33.13
N LEU A 474 4.17 1.06 32.59
CA LEU A 474 5.16 0.28 31.87
C LEU A 474 5.78 -0.84 32.73
N THR A 475 5.86 -0.66 34.05
CA THR A 475 6.46 -1.68 34.94
C THR A 475 5.55 -2.88 35.14
N SER A 476 4.23 -2.66 35.30
CA SER A 476 3.24 -3.74 35.38
C SER A 476 3.16 -4.54 34.07
N GLN A 477 3.37 -3.87 32.93
CA GLN A 477 3.44 -4.49 31.60
C GLN A 477 4.79 -5.20 31.32
N GLY A 478 5.71 -5.26 32.29
CA GLY A 478 7.03 -5.90 32.14
C GLY A 478 8.00 -5.16 31.21
N ILE A 479 7.69 -3.91 30.83
CA ILE A 479 8.51 -3.10 29.93
C ILE A 479 9.66 -2.47 30.71
N ARG A 480 10.89 -2.92 30.42
CA ARG A 480 12.09 -2.50 31.14
C ARG A 480 12.71 -1.20 30.59
N ARG A 481 12.42 -0.85 29.33
CA ARG A 481 12.98 0.33 28.63
C ARG A 481 12.01 0.80 27.55
N VAL A 482 11.93 2.11 27.36
CA VAL A 482 11.28 2.75 26.19
C VAL A 482 12.33 3.52 25.42
N GLY A 483 12.59 3.10 24.17
CA GLY A 483 13.81 3.45 23.45
C GLY A 483 15.05 3.01 24.25
N ASN A 484 15.98 3.94 24.50
CA ASN A 484 17.19 3.70 25.29
C ASN A 484 17.07 4.16 26.77
N SER A 485 15.86 4.47 27.25
CA SER A 485 15.64 5.13 28.54
C SER A 485 14.94 4.22 29.57
N THR A 486 15.64 3.90 30.66
CA THR A 486 15.04 3.31 31.88
C THR A 486 14.37 4.36 32.76
N SER A 487 14.86 5.61 32.73
CA SER A 487 14.32 6.69 33.55
C SER A 487 12.92 7.11 33.11
N THR A 488 12.61 7.00 31.82
CA THR A 488 11.25 7.22 31.30
C THR A 488 10.27 6.24 31.94
N VAL A 489 10.64 4.95 32.03
CA VAL A 489 9.81 3.91 32.67
C VAL A 489 9.51 4.30 34.12
N CYS A 490 10.53 4.58 34.92
CA CYS A 490 10.35 4.96 36.33
C CYS A 490 9.52 6.24 36.51
N ARG A 491 9.70 7.24 35.63
CA ARG A 491 8.93 8.49 35.68
C ARG A 491 7.46 8.24 35.35
N THR A 492 7.19 7.47 34.29
CA THR A 492 5.82 7.11 33.89
C THR A 492 5.11 6.34 35.01
N SER A 493 5.73 5.31 35.59
CA SER A 493 5.11 4.55 36.69
C SER A 493 4.86 5.41 37.92
N ARG A 494 5.75 6.36 38.24
CA ARG A 494 5.48 7.33 39.32
C ARG A 494 4.29 8.23 39.00
N SER A 495 4.21 8.75 37.78
CA SER A 495 3.06 9.54 37.33
C SER A 495 1.76 8.75 37.42
N VAL A 496 1.77 7.45 37.09
CA VAL A 496 0.58 6.59 37.27
C VAL A 496 0.16 6.53 38.75
N MET A 497 1.09 6.29 39.68
CA MET A 497 0.77 6.28 41.11
C MET A 497 0.18 7.61 41.59
N ASP A 498 0.78 8.74 41.17
CA ASP A 498 0.31 10.08 41.53
C ASP A 498 -1.13 10.32 41.00
N LEU A 499 -1.42 9.87 39.77
CA LEU A 499 -2.76 9.97 39.19
C LEU A 499 -3.79 9.09 39.89
N LEU A 500 -3.42 7.87 40.27
CA LEU A 500 -4.31 6.97 41.02
C LEU A 500 -4.68 7.55 42.38
N ALA A 501 -3.75 8.24 43.06
CA ALA A 501 -4.06 8.94 44.31
C ALA A 501 -5.10 10.06 44.11
N ILE A 502 -4.97 10.85 43.04
CA ILE A 502 -5.93 11.91 42.68
C ILE A 502 -7.31 11.32 42.35
N LEU A 503 -7.34 10.26 41.54
CA LEU A 503 -8.58 9.60 41.14
C LEU A 503 -9.28 8.94 42.34
N ARG A 504 -8.54 8.34 43.28
CA ARG A 504 -9.07 7.81 44.53
C ARG A 504 -9.79 8.88 45.34
N GLU A 505 -9.19 10.05 45.51
CA GLU A 505 -9.82 11.16 46.23
C GLU A 505 -11.13 11.59 45.57
N ARG A 506 -11.14 11.67 44.23
CA ARG A 506 -12.35 12.02 43.45
C ARG A 506 -13.46 10.98 43.58
N VAL A 507 -13.12 9.70 43.53
CA VAL A 507 -14.08 8.61 43.74
C VAL A 507 -14.69 8.69 45.14
N GLU A 508 -13.89 8.95 46.17
CA GLU A 508 -14.40 9.14 47.54
C GLU A 508 -15.25 10.40 47.70
N ASN A 509 -14.98 11.45 46.92
CA ASN A 509 -15.82 12.64 46.88
C ASN A 509 -17.19 12.33 46.27
N VAL A 510 -17.24 11.65 45.11
CA VAL A 510 -18.51 11.20 44.48
C VAL A 510 -19.30 10.33 45.45
N ALA A 511 -18.66 9.36 46.11
CA ALA A 511 -19.32 8.48 47.08
C ALA A 511 -19.98 9.24 48.25
N LYS A 512 -19.50 10.44 48.58
CA LYS A 512 -20.04 11.29 49.66
C LYS A 512 -21.08 12.31 49.15
N SER A 513 -20.81 12.97 48.03
CA SER A 513 -21.63 14.09 47.53
C SER A 513 -22.75 13.65 46.59
N ASN A 514 -22.54 12.58 45.83
CA ASN A 514 -23.46 12.06 44.82
C ASN A 514 -23.41 10.51 44.82
N PRO A 515 -23.93 9.86 45.87
CA PRO A 515 -23.73 8.44 46.08
C PRO A 515 -24.35 7.60 44.94
N PRO A 516 -23.66 6.51 44.51
CA PRO A 516 -24.18 5.61 43.48
C PRO A 516 -25.43 4.87 43.95
N LYS A 517 -26.24 4.38 43.01
CA LYS A 517 -27.40 3.53 43.34
C LYS A 517 -26.96 2.11 43.71
N ASP A 518 -25.89 1.64 43.07
CA ASP A 518 -25.26 0.35 43.34
C ASP A 518 -23.81 0.56 43.82
N ASN A 519 -23.45 -0.06 44.94
CA ASN A 519 -22.11 0.03 45.50
C ASN A 519 -21.10 -0.90 44.82
N MET A 520 -21.52 -1.76 43.88
CA MET A 520 -20.63 -2.70 43.19
C MET A 520 -19.43 -1.98 42.54
N VAL A 521 -19.70 -1.00 41.67
CA VAL A 521 -18.64 -0.23 40.97
C VAL A 521 -17.77 0.52 41.98
N LEU A 522 -18.37 1.13 43.01
CA LEU A 522 -17.60 1.80 44.07
C LEU A 522 -16.66 0.84 44.81
N SER A 523 -17.09 -0.39 45.07
CA SER A 523 -16.28 -1.42 45.70
C SER A 523 -15.11 -1.83 44.80
N GLN A 524 -15.38 -2.07 43.51
CA GLN A 524 -14.35 -2.41 42.51
C GLN A 524 -13.29 -1.30 42.41
N LEU A 525 -13.72 -0.04 42.36
CA LEU A 525 -12.80 1.10 42.30
C LEU A 525 -11.93 1.20 43.56
N ARG A 526 -12.51 1.00 44.75
CA ARG A 526 -11.75 1.01 46.00
C ARG A 526 -10.68 -0.08 46.01
N GLU A 527 -11.02 -1.30 45.59
CA GLU A 527 -10.08 -2.42 45.47
C GLU A 527 -8.98 -2.12 44.45
N MET A 528 -9.31 -1.51 43.31
CA MET A 528 -8.34 -1.10 42.30
C MET A 528 -7.37 -0.01 42.78
N PHE A 529 -7.70 0.75 43.84
CA PHE A 529 -6.80 1.75 44.42
C PHE A 529 -6.00 1.25 45.64
N GLU A 530 -6.25 0.02 46.08
CA GLU A 530 -5.40 -0.70 47.03
C GLU A 530 -4.18 -1.32 46.31
#